data_AF-A0A1J5PA24-F1
#
_entry.id   AF-A0A1J5PA24-F1
#
_cell.length_a   1.000
_cell.length_b   1.000
_cell.length_c   1.000
_cell.angle_alpha   90.00
_cell.angle_beta   90.00
_cell.angle_gamma   90.00
#
_symmetry.space_group_name_H-M   'P 1'
#
loop_
_entity.id
_entity.type
_entity.pdbx_description
1 polymer ?
#
loop_
_entity_poly.entity_id
_entity_poly.type
_entity_poly.pdbx_seq_one_letter_code
_entity_poly.pdbx_strand_id
1 'polypeptide(L)' 'MVEEFRRTLLQEIDYLAEGRNTERFRQNFTGNETVYIPRVYWEYSTSRVLTLEYVAGVKLGILSG' A
#
# COMPACT_ATOMS: atom_id res chain seq x y z
N MET A 1 18.07 -0.68 23.45
CA MET A 1 18.32 -0.84 21.99
C MET A 1 17.13 -1.49 21.27
N VAL A 2 16.59 -2.62 21.74
CA VAL A 2 15.41 -3.28 21.12
C VAL A 2 14.15 -2.40 21.16
N GLU A 3 13.89 -1.68 22.26
CA GLU A 3 12.68 -0.87 22.41
C GLU A 3 12.66 0.38 21.53
N GLU A 4 13.80 1.08 21.40
CA GLU A 4 13.93 2.21 20.48
C GLU A 4 13.86 1.75 19.01
N PHE A 5 14.44 0.59 18.67
CA PHE A 5 14.33 0.01 17.32
C PHE A 5 12.88 -0.36 16.97
N ARG A 6 12.16 -0.97 17.91
CA ARG A 6 10.72 -1.29 17.78
C ARG A 6 9.88 -0.02 17.63
N ARG A 7 10.18 1.03 18.40
CA ARG A 7 9.46 2.31 18.31
C ARG A 7 9.72 2.99 16.96
N THR A 8 10.96 3.00 16.48
CA THR A 8 11.31 3.54 15.16
C THR A 8 10.63 2.78 14.03
N LEU A 9 10.66 1.44 14.04
CA LEU A 9 9.95 0.60 13.05
C LEU A 9 8.43 0.82 13.05
N LEU A 10 7.82 1.00 14.23
CA LEU A 10 6.39 1.27 14.36
C LEU A 10 6.03 2.73 14.00
N GLN A 11 6.99 3.65 14.08
CA GLN A 11 6.84 5.03 13.61
C GLN A 11 7.09 5.16 12.10
N GLU A 12 7.81 4.22 11.47
CA GLU A 12 8.06 4.20 10.03
C GLU A 12 6.86 3.80 9.18
N ILE A 13 5.82 3.19 9.77
CA ILE A 13 4.65 2.73 9.02
C ILE A 13 3.42 3.54 9.44
N ASP A 14 3.27 4.75 8.89
CA ASP A 14 1.97 5.42 8.84
C ASP A 14 1.23 4.96 7.58
N TYR A 15 0.37 3.95 7.74
CA TYR A 15 -0.41 3.43 6.62
C TYR A 15 -1.39 4.42 6.01
N LEU A 16 -1.73 5.53 6.70
CA LEU A 16 -2.49 6.60 6.07
C LEU A 16 -1.62 7.37 5.07
N ALA A 17 -0.32 7.51 5.32
CA ALA A 17 0.61 8.11 4.37
C ALA A 17 0.75 7.24 3.11
N GLU A 18 0.86 5.93 3.29
CA GLU A 18 0.84 4.98 2.17
C GLU A 18 -0.47 5.06 1.39
N GLY A 19 -1.63 5.03 2.05
CA GLY A 19 -2.93 5.18 1.39
C GLY A 19 -3.03 6.47 0.55
N ARG A 20 -2.53 7.60 1.08
CA ARG A 20 -2.49 8.89 0.35
C ARG A 20 -1.57 8.82 -0.85
N ASN A 21 -0.48 8.06 -0.75
CA ASN A 21 0.44 7.84 -1.85
C ASN A 21 -0.18 6.94 -2.93
N THR A 22 -0.89 5.88 -2.54
CA THR A 22 -1.64 4.98 -3.44
C THR A 22 -2.68 5.75 -4.26
N GLU A 23 -3.46 6.63 -3.62
CA GLU A 23 -4.44 7.48 -4.33
C GLU A 23 -3.75 8.44 -5.32
N ARG A 24 -2.61 9.03 -4.94
CA ARG A 24 -1.80 9.86 -5.86
C ARG A 24 -1.28 9.05 -7.04
N PHE A 25 -0.80 7.83 -6.82
CA PHE A 25 -0.40 6.94 -7.90
C PHE A 25 -1.58 6.60 -8.82
N ARG A 26 -2.75 6.30 -8.27
CA ARG A 26 -3.94 6.04 -9.08
C ARG A 26 -4.26 7.22 -10.00
N GLN A 27 -4.15 8.45 -9.49
CA GLN A 27 -4.32 9.67 -10.31
C GLN A 27 -3.25 9.77 -11.40
N ASN A 28 -1.97 9.59 -11.04
CA ASN A 28 -0.85 9.68 -11.98
C ASN A 28 -0.92 8.66 -13.13
N PHE A 29 -1.50 7.49 -12.87
CA PHE A 29 -1.66 6.42 -13.86
C PHE A 29 -3.05 6.40 -14.52
N THR A 30 -3.86 7.45 -14.35
CA THR A 30 -5.15 7.56 -15.03
C THR A 30 -4.95 7.53 -16.55
N GLY A 31 -5.54 6.54 -17.22
CA GLY A 31 -5.42 6.35 -18.67
C GLY A 31 -4.28 5.42 -19.12
N ASN A 32 -3.49 4.87 -18.20
CA ASN A 32 -2.53 3.82 -18.53
C ASN A 32 -3.21 2.45 -18.51
N GLU A 33 -3.27 1.76 -19.66
CA GLU A 33 -3.94 0.44 -19.79
C GLU A 33 -3.13 -0.73 -19.20
N THR A 34 -1.85 -0.51 -18.89
CA THR A 34 -0.92 -1.56 -18.44
C THR A 34 -0.69 -1.57 -16.93
N VAL A 35 -1.09 -0.51 -16.23
CA VAL A 35 -0.88 -0.34 -14.79
C VAL A 35 -2.21 -0.09 -14.11
N TYR A 36 -2.56 -0.97 -13.17
CA TYR A 36 -3.75 -0.84 -12.35
C TYR A 36 -3.38 -0.60 -10.89
N ILE A 37 -3.93 0.46 -10.29
CA ILE A 37 -3.71 0.81 -8.88
C ILE A 37 -5.02 0.61 -8.11
N PRO A 38 -5.07 -0.24 -7.06
CA PRO A 38 -6.31 -0.53 -6.33
C PRO A 38 -6.83 0.69 -5.56
N ARG A 39 -8.14 0.72 -5.32
CA ARG A 39 -8.77 1.73 -4.45
C ARG A 39 -8.39 1.53 -2.99
N VAL A 40 -8.27 2.63 -2.24
CA VAL A 40 -8.16 2.60 -0.78
C VAL A 40 -9.56 2.68 -0.16
N TYR A 41 -9.88 1.79 0.77
CA TYR A 41 -11.10 1.89 1.58
C TYR A 41 -10.79 2.61 2.90
N TRP A 42 -10.97 3.93 2.91
CA TRP A 42 -10.61 4.79 4.04
C TRP A 42 -11.42 4.50 5.31
N GLU A 43 -12.69 4.14 5.17
CA GLU A 43 -13.57 3.78 6.30
C GLU A 43 -13.09 2.52 7.04
N TYR A 44 -12.27 1.70 6.39
CA TYR A 44 -11.67 0.49 6.94
C TYR A 44 -10.15 0.61 7.12
N SER A 45 -9.60 1.83 7.06
CA SER A 45 -8.17 2.07 7.17
C SER A 45 -7.85 2.98 8.37
N THR A 46 -6.72 2.71 9.01
CA THR A 46 -6.18 3.46 10.14
C THR A 46 -4.68 3.66 9.95
N SER A 47 -3.99 4.37 10.87
CA SER A 47 -2.53 4.47 10.83
C SER A 47 -1.81 3.13 10.96
N ARG A 48 -2.50 2.07 11.41
CA ARG A 48 -1.93 0.73 11.64
C ARG A 48 -2.49 -0.37 10.75
N VAL A 49 -3.54 -0.08 9.97
CA VAL A 49 -4.14 -1.04 9.01
C VAL A 49 -4.50 -0.30 7.73
N LEU A 50 -4.03 -0.77 6.57
CA LEU A 50 -4.42 -0.27 5.25
C LEU A 50 -5.31 -1.30 4.55
N THR A 51 -6.52 -0.90 4.16
CA THR A 51 -7.45 -1.76 3.42
C THR A 51 -7.56 -1.30 1.96
N LEU A 52 -7.26 -2.21 1.03
CA LEU A 52 -7.24 -1.96 -0.42
C LEU A 52 -8.27 -2.83 -1.15
N GLU A 53 -8.65 -2.41 -2.36
CA GLU A 53 -9.34 -3.25 -3.34
C GLU A 53 -8.58 -4.53 -3.61
N TYR A 54 -9.30 -5.65 -3.57
CA TYR A 54 -8.73 -6.93 -3.93
C TYR A 54 -8.53 -7.01 -5.44
N VAL A 55 -7.30 -7.31 -5.86
CA VAL A 55 -6.93 -7.47 -7.27
C VAL A 55 -6.43 -8.89 -7.46
N ALA A 56 -7.12 -9.64 -8.32
CA ALA A 56 -6.67 -10.97 -8.72
C ALA A 56 -5.47 -10.84 -9.68
N GLY A 57 -4.43 -11.63 -9.46
CA GLY A 57 -3.24 -11.63 -10.32
C GLY A 57 -2.23 -12.69 -9.91
N VAL A 58 -1.21 -12.85 -10.75
CA VAL A 58 -0.07 -13.75 -10.46
C VAL A 58 1.06 -12.93 -9.87
N LYS A 59 1.58 -13.35 -8.71
CA LYS A 59 2.72 -12.69 -8.09
C LYS A 59 3.97 -12.91 -8.95
N LEU A 60 4.60 -11.82 -9.39
CA LEU A 60 5.78 -11.86 -10.26
C LEU A 60 6.96 -12.68 -9.66
N GLY A 61 7.08 -12.76 -8.34
CA GLY A 61 8.11 -13.54 -7.66
C GLY A 61 7.93 -15.07 -7.69
N ILE A 62 6.84 -15.59 -8.27
CA ILE A 62 6.64 -17.04 -8.48
C ILE A 62 7.18 -17.48 -9.86
N LEU A 63 7.43 -16.53 -10.78
CA LEU A 63 7.87 -16.81 -12.15
C LEU A 63 9.39 -16.92 -12.32
N SER A 64 10.15 -16.88 -11.23
CA SER A 64 11.61 -17.08 -11.24
C SER A 64 11.93 -18.53 -10.87
N GLY A 65 11.71 -19.45 -11.82
CA GLY A 65 12.25 -20.81 -11.79
C GLY A 65 13.48 -20.91 -12.68
#